data_AF-A0A1W9N2M5-F1
#
_entry.id   AF-A0A1W9N2M5-F1
#
_cell.length_a   1.000
_cell.length_b   1.000
_cell.length_c   1.000
_cell.angle_alpha   90.00
_cell.angle_beta   90.00
_cell.angle_gamma   90.00
#
_symmetry.space_group_name_H-M   'P 1'
#
loop_
_entity.id
_entity.type
_entity.pdbx_description
1 polymer ?
#
loop_
_entity_poly.entity_id
_entity_poly.type
_entity_poly.pdbx_seq_one_letter_code
_entity_poly.pdbx_strand_id
1 'polypeptide(L)'
;MFIGMPRKNPPEKRVAEIENALKKIHQLPVPPSVCVIPIRMQEAWLLFDERAIRHAADNRNGTMPLNLRRLDKIEDITDPKAVLYELLKTASGLTGRRLKKFRPEQKARHITEFMEDFSPLRRLSAFMAFEKNLRQVIHVVSDGVKYRHITELIELSNC
;
A
#
# COMPACT_ATOMS: atom_id res chain seq x y z
N MET A 1 5.98 20.25 14.68
CA MET A 1 6.85 19.18 15.22
C MET A 1 6.38 17.87 14.59
N PHE A 2 6.94 17.49 13.44
CA PHE A 2 6.60 16.22 12.78
C PHE A 2 7.51 15.14 13.35
N ILE A 3 6.90 14.23 14.09
CA ILE A 3 7.57 13.11 14.76
C ILE A 3 7.96 12.09 13.69
N GLY A 4 9.27 11.84 13.56
CA GLY A 4 9.85 10.60 13.04
C GLY A 4 9.89 10.42 11.52
N MET A 5 11.00 10.83 10.90
CA MET A 5 11.50 10.21 9.65
C MET A 5 11.58 8.69 9.85
N PRO A 6 11.06 7.84 8.94
CA PRO A 6 11.26 6.40 9.06
C PRO A 6 12.74 6.10 8.82
N ARG A 7 13.45 5.79 9.91
CA ARG A 7 14.79 5.19 9.88
C ARG A 7 14.76 3.99 8.93
N LYS A 8 15.85 3.77 8.20
CA LYS A 8 16.07 2.62 7.32
C LYS A 8 16.19 1.35 8.17
N ASN A 9 15.11 0.93 8.83
CA ASN A 9 15.06 -0.37 9.49
C ASN A 9 15.02 -1.43 8.39
N PRO A 10 15.89 -2.46 8.46
CA PRO A 10 15.79 -3.60 7.57
C PRO A 10 14.37 -4.17 7.57
N PRO A 11 13.84 -4.63 6.42
CA PRO A 11 12.51 -5.23 6.34
C PRO A 11 12.28 -6.30 7.41
N GLU A 12 13.30 -7.10 7.71
CA GLU A 12 13.32 -8.14 8.75
C GLU A 12 12.94 -7.62 10.14
N LYS A 13 13.41 -6.42 10.53
CA LYS A 13 13.05 -5.83 11.83
C LYS A 13 11.56 -5.47 11.88
N ARG A 14 11.00 -4.98 10.78
CA ARG A 14 9.56 -4.65 10.70
C ARG A 14 8.70 -5.91 10.71
N VAL A 15 9.15 -6.99 10.05
CA VAL A 15 8.50 -8.32 10.14
C VAL A 15 8.44 -8.75 11.61
N ALA A 16 9.59 -8.75 12.29
CA ALA A 16 9.66 -9.19 13.69
C ALA A 16 8.79 -8.33 14.63
N GLU A 17 8.73 -7.01 14.42
CA GLU A 17 7.83 -6.12 15.17
C GLU A 17 6.35 -6.51 15.00
N ILE A 18 5.92 -6.78 13.76
CA ILE A 18 4.54 -7.19 13.47
C ILE A 18 4.24 -8.58 14.04
N GLU A 19 5.13 -9.54 13.87
CA GLU A 19 4.97 -10.89 14.43
C GLU A 19 4.87 -10.86 15.96
N ASN A 20 5.70 -10.05 16.62
CA ASN A 20 5.62 -9.88 18.07
C ASN A 20 4.33 -9.21 18.53
N ALA A 21 3.78 -8.28 17.74
CA ALA A 21 2.48 -7.69 18.01
C ALA A 21 1.34 -8.71 17.83
N LEU A 22 1.39 -9.54 16.78
CA LEU A 22 0.40 -10.60 16.54
C LEU A 22 0.42 -11.66 17.64
N LYS A 23 1.59 -12.06 18.13
CA LYS A 23 1.71 -13.00 19.26
C LYS A 23 0.98 -12.50 20.51
N LYS A 24 1.00 -11.19 20.79
CA LYS A 24 0.33 -10.59 21.95
C LYS A 24 -1.20 -10.67 21.88
N ILE A 25 -1.77 -10.91 20.70
CA ILE A 25 -3.21 -11.12 20.51
C ILE A 25 -3.53 -12.57 20.90
N HIS A 26 -3.43 -12.89 22.19
CA HIS A 26 -3.55 -14.25 22.73
C HIS A 26 -5.00 -14.74 22.91
N GLN A 27 -6.02 -13.89 22.74
CA GLN A 27 -7.37 -14.17 23.25
C GLN A 27 -8.39 -14.59 22.17
N LEU A 28 -8.03 -14.55 20.90
CA LEU A 28 -8.89 -14.97 19.79
C LEU A 28 -8.06 -15.67 18.71
N PRO A 29 -8.64 -16.62 17.95
CA PRO A 29 -7.98 -17.12 16.76
C PRO A 29 -7.67 -15.95 15.83
N VAL A 30 -6.39 -15.68 15.62
CA VAL A 30 -5.92 -14.60 14.74
C VAL A 30 -6.31 -14.97 13.31
N PRO A 31 -7.09 -14.14 12.60
CA PRO A 31 -7.42 -14.41 11.21
C PRO A 31 -6.13 -14.45 10.37
N PRO A 32 -6.08 -15.24 9.29
CA PRO A 32 -4.94 -15.24 8.39
C PRO A 32 -4.61 -13.81 7.95
N SER A 33 -3.34 -13.41 8.11
CA SER A 33 -2.91 -12.02 7.95
C SER A 33 -1.69 -11.91 7.03
N VAL A 34 -1.64 -10.84 6.24
CA VAL A 34 -0.53 -10.54 5.32
C VAL A 34 0.09 -9.22 5.73
N CYS A 35 1.40 -9.20 5.96
CA CYS A 35 2.12 -7.99 6.30
C CYS A 35 2.43 -7.16 5.03
N VAL A 36 2.07 -5.88 5.04
CA VAL A 36 2.48 -4.91 4.01
C VAL A 36 3.76 -4.23 4.48
N ILE A 37 4.91 -4.61 3.90
CA ILE A 37 6.24 -4.13 4.33
C ILE A 37 6.95 -3.46 3.16
N PRO A 38 6.67 -2.18 2.87
CA PRO A 38 7.40 -1.42 1.86
C PRO A 38 8.82 -1.10 2.36
N ILE A 39 9.82 -0.93 1.48
CA ILE A 39 11.20 -0.60 1.89
C ILE A 39 11.24 0.70 2.72
N ARG A 40 10.47 1.72 2.32
CA ARG A 40 10.32 2.97 3.07
C ARG A 40 8.88 3.20 3.50
N MET A 41 7.97 3.38 2.54
CA MET A 41 6.57 3.72 2.75
C MET A 41 5.72 3.20 1.59
N GLN A 42 4.44 2.91 1.82
CA GLN A 42 3.54 2.38 0.79
C GLN A 42 3.25 3.41 -0.30
N GLU A 43 3.30 4.71 0.02
CA GLU A 43 3.10 5.80 -0.91
C GLU A 43 4.11 5.77 -2.07
N ALA A 44 5.27 5.11 -1.89
CA ALA A 44 6.22 4.89 -2.97
C ALA A 44 5.60 4.15 -4.16
N TRP A 45 4.69 3.21 -3.90
CA TRP A 45 4.00 2.45 -4.94
C TRP A 45 2.96 3.26 -5.71
N LEU A 46 2.64 4.49 -5.28
CA LEU A 46 1.71 5.37 -5.98
C LEU A 46 2.44 6.34 -6.93
N LEU A 47 3.77 6.44 -6.84
CA LEU A 47 4.57 7.46 -7.53
C LEU A 47 4.86 7.16 -9.00
N PHE A 48 4.36 6.06 -9.55
CA PHE A 48 4.64 5.67 -10.94
C PHE A 48 3.53 6.02 -11.93
N ASP A 49 2.30 6.24 -11.46
CA ASP A 49 1.13 6.44 -12.32
C ASP A 49 0.75 7.93 -12.39
N GLU A 50 1.29 8.61 -13.39
CA GLU A 50 1.00 10.03 -13.63
C GLU A 50 -0.48 10.30 -13.86
N ARG A 51 -1.15 9.43 -14.62
CA ARG A 51 -2.56 9.58 -14.97
C ARG A 51 -3.40 9.51 -13.71
N ALA A 52 -3.21 8.50 -12.87
CA ALA A 52 -3.93 8.36 -11.61
C ALA A 52 -3.69 9.55 -10.67
N ILE A 53 -2.45 10.06 -10.58
CA ILE A 53 -2.12 11.27 -9.81
C ILE A 53 -2.91 12.49 -10.31
N ARG A 54 -2.96 12.72 -11.63
CA ARG A 54 -3.71 13.85 -12.22
C ARG A 54 -5.21 13.74 -11.99
N HIS A 55 -5.75 12.52 -12.12
CA HIS A 55 -7.16 12.25 -11.81
C HIS A 55 -7.48 12.55 -10.35
N ALA A 56 -6.68 12.02 -9.42
CA ALA A 56 -6.86 12.26 -7.99
C ALA A 56 -6.70 13.75 -7.60
N ALA A 57 -5.90 14.51 -8.35
CA ALA A 57 -5.72 15.95 -8.15
C ALA A 57 -6.86 16.82 -8.72
N ASP A 58 -7.94 16.21 -9.25
CA ASP A 58 -9.05 16.87 -9.97
C ASP A 58 -8.60 17.66 -11.21
N ASN A 59 -7.48 17.28 -11.84
CA ASN A 59 -6.93 17.99 -12.99
C ASN A 59 -6.35 17.02 -14.03
N ARG A 60 -7.22 16.16 -14.58
CA ARG A 60 -6.87 15.11 -15.55
C ARG A 60 -6.05 15.61 -16.73
N ASN A 61 -6.43 16.77 -17.28
CA ASN A 61 -5.82 17.35 -18.48
C ASN A 61 -4.77 18.41 -18.15
N GLY A 62 -4.33 18.49 -16.89
CA GLY A 62 -3.30 19.43 -16.46
C GLY A 62 -1.99 19.20 -17.22
N THR A 63 -1.29 20.28 -17.55
CA THR A 63 -0.02 20.26 -18.29
C THR A 63 1.19 20.54 -17.41
N MET A 64 0.98 20.75 -16.11
CA MET A 64 2.07 20.96 -15.15
C MET A 64 3.03 19.78 -15.17
N PRO A 65 4.36 19.99 -15.28
CA PRO A 65 5.32 18.91 -15.33
C PRO A 65 5.34 18.14 -14.00
N LEU A 66 5.08 16.84 -14.06
CA LEU A 66 5.21 15.93 -12.93
C LEU A 66 6.52 15.16 -13.09
N ASN A 67 7.54 15.56 -12.34
CA ASN A 67 8.87 14.93 -12.38
C ASN A 67 8.85 13.59 -11.64
N LEU A 68 8.12 12.61 -12.17
CA LEU A 68 8.04 11.28 -11.60
C LEU A 68 9.42 10.62 -11.68
N ARG A 69 9.81 9.95 -10.59
CA ARG A 69 11.02 9.14 -10.60
C ARG A 69 10.77 7.88 -11.41
N ARG A 70 11.83 7.37 -12.02
CA ARG A 70 11.80 6.05 -12.65
C ARG A 70 11.37 5.00 -11.63
N LEU A 71 10.57 4.04 -12.10
CA LEU A 71 9.98 2.98 -11.28
C LEU A 71 11.02 2.23 -10.43
N ASP A 72 12.19 1.93 -11.00
CA ASP A 72 13.32 1.25 -10.34
C ASP A 72 13.98 2.06 -9.21
N LYS A 73 13.58 3.32 -9.01
CA LYS A 73 14.11 4.22 -7.98
C LYS A 73 13.07 4.69 -6.97
N ILE A 74 11.81 4.25 -7.07
CA ILE A 74 10.75 4.74 -6.18
C ILE A 74 10.92 4.22 -4.74
N GLU A 75 11.44 3.01 -4.56
CA GLU A 75 11.67 2.42 -3.24
C GLU A 75 12.86 3.06 -2.50
N ASP A 76 13.75 3.76 -3.22
CA ASP A 76 14.90 4.48 -2.67
C ASP A 76 14.52 5.87 -2.13
N ILE A 77 13.30 6.35 -2.41
CA ILE A 77 12.85 7.68 -2.00
C ILE A 77 12.74 7.73 -0.48
N THR A 78 13.45 8.68 0.13
CA THR A 78 13.50 8.84 1.59
C THR A 78 12.15 9.17 2.22
N ASP A 79 11.38 10.06 1.59
CA ASP A 79 10.03 10.45 2.03
C ASP A 79 9.04 10.41 0.86
N PRO A 80 8.55 9.21 0.48
CA PRO A 80 7.62 9.05 -0.63
C PRO A 80 6.30 9.78 -0.40
N LYS A 81 5.87 9.94 0.86
CA LYS A 81 4.62 10.64 1.21
C LYS A 81 4.74 12.13 0.91
N ALA A 82 5.83 12.78 1.32
CA ALA A 82 6.06 14.19 0.99
C ALA A 82 6.15 14.41 -0.53
N VAL A 83 6.88 13.53 -1.23
CA VAL A 83 6.99 13.59 -2.71
C VAL A 83 5.61 13.46 -3.36
N LEU A 84 4.79 12.51 -2.92
CA LEU A 84 3.44 12.31 -3.45
C LEU A 84 2.56 13.55 -3.23
N TYR A 85 2.65 14.17 -2.06
CA TYR A 85 1.84 15.34 -1.73
C TYR A 85 2.23 16.55 -2.58
N GLU A 86 3.52 16.75 -2.83
CA GLU A 86 3.97 17.80 -3.74
C GLU A 86 3.54 17.52 -5.18
N LEU A 87 3.61 16.27 -5.65
CA LEU A 87 3.11 15.90 -6.98
C LEU A 87 1.60 16.18 -7.12
N LEU A 88 0.79 15.84 -6.12
CA LEU A 88 -0.64 16.12 -6.12
C LEU A 88 -0.94 17.62 -6.16
N LYS A 89 -0.18 18.42 -5.39
CA LYS A 89 -0.28 19.89 -5.43
C LYS A 89 0.08 20.44 -6.80
N THR A 90 1.20 20.01 -7.38
CA THR A 90 1.62 20.42 -8.72
C THR A 90 0.60 19.99 -9.78
N ALA A 91 0.11 18.75 -9.71
CA ALA A 91 -0.88 18.20 -10.62
C ALA A 91 -2.18 19.01 -10.59
N SER A 92 -2.61 19.48 -9.41
CA SER A 92 -3.83 20.29 -9.27
C SER A 92 -3.81 21.60 -10.06
N GLY A 93 -2.62 22.11 -10.40
CA GLY A 93 -2.46 23.42 -11.06
C GLY A 93 -2.92 24.62 -10.21
N LEU A 94 -3.31 24.39 -8.95
CA LEU A 94 -3.81 25.43 -8.06
C LEU A 94 -2.67 26.31 -7.55
N THR A 95 -2.97 27.60 -7.35
CA THR A 95 -2.04 28.58 -6.79
C THR A 95 -2.68 29.39 -5.66
N GLY A 96 -1.85 30.11 -4.90
CA GLY A 96 -2.29 31.05 -3.87
C GLY A 96 -3.24 30.45 -2.81
N ARG A 97 -4.36 31.12 -2.56
CA ARG A 97 -5.34 30.70 -1.54
C ARG A 97 -6.00 29.35 -1.86
N ARG A 98 -6.17 29.00 -3.14
CA ARG A 98 -6.76 27.73 -3.55
C ARG A 98 -5.83 26.57 -3.22
N LEU A 99 -4.53 26.73 -3.50
CA LEU A 99 -3.51 25.75 -3.13
C LEU A 99 -3.42 25.53 -1.61
N LYS A 100 -3.55 26.59 -0.80
CA LYS A 100 -3.58 26.47 0.67
C LYS A 100 -4.74 25.64 1.21
N LYS A 101 -5.86 25.58 0.47
CA LYS A 101 -7.03 24.76 0.83
C LYS A 101 -6.95 23.34 0.27
N PHE A 102 -6.01 23.07 -0.64
CA PHE A 102 -5.81 21.75 -1.21
C PHE A 102 -5.35 20.76 -0.12
N ARG A 103 -5.99 19.60 -0.08
CA ARG A 103 -5.77 18.54 0.91
C ARG A 103 -5.12 17.33 0.24
N PRO A 104 -3.79 17.34 -0.01
CA PRO A 104 -3.11 16.26 -0.71
C PRO A 104 -3.28 14.90 -0.01
N GLU A 105 -3.40 14.89 1.32
CA GLU A 105 -3.66 13.69 2.11
C GLU A 105 -4.99 13.01 1.79
N GLN A 106 -6.02 13.79 1.44
CA GLN A 106 -7.31 13.25 1.01
C GLN A 106 -7.19 12.70 -0.40
N LYS A 107 -6.56 13.47 -1.31
CA LYS A 107 -6.38 13.07 -2.71
C LYS A 107 -5.52 11.81 -2.86
N ALA A 108 -4.49 11.65 -2.05
CA ALA A 108 -3.63 10.47 -2.05
C ALA A 108 -4.41 9.16 -1.85
N ARG A 109 -5.49 9.18 -1.05
CA ARG A 109 -6.33 7.99 -0.80
C ARG A 109 -7.13 7.54 -2.03
N HIS A 110 -7.43 8.47 -2.92
CA HIS A 110 -8.23 8.19 -4.13
C HIS A 110 -7.37 7.78 -5.33
N ILE A 111 -6.03 7.84 -5.26
CA ILE A 111 -5.17 7.51 -6.41
C ILE A 111 -5.46 6.10 -6.92
N THR A 112 -5.58 5.12 -6.01
CA THR A 112 -5.82 3.72 -6.38
C THR A 112 -7.16 3.50 -7.07
N GLU A 113 -8.14 4.40 -6.89
CA GLU A 113 -9.43 4.35 -7.59
C GLU A 113 -9.28 4.69 -9.08
N PHE A 114 -8.17 5.33 -9.47
CA PHE A 114 -7.87 5.74 -10.84
C PHE A 114 -6.72 4.95 -11.48
N MET A 115 -6.15 3.98 -10.77
CA MET A 115 -5.11 3.10 -11.28
C MET A 115 -5.76 1.91 -12.00
N GLU A 116 -5.49 1.78 -13.29
CA GLU A 116 -6.00 0.67 -14.10
C GLU A 116 -5.04 -0.54 -14.10
N ASP A 117 -3.74 -0.30 -13.90
CA ASP A 117 -2.71 -1.34 -13.94
C ASP A 117 -1.69 -1.23 -12.80
N PHE A 118 -1.63 -2.27 -11.98
CA PHE A 118 -0.63 -2.44 -10.90
C PHE A 118 0.54 -3.34 -11.32
N SER A 119 0.51 -3.91 -12.53
CA SER A 119 1.57 -4.79 -13.05
C SER A 119 2.98 -4.19 -12.99
N PRO A 120 3.21 -2.86 -13.14
CA PRO A 120 4.54 -2.29 -13.00
C PRO A 120 5.14 -2.53 -11.61
N LEU A 121 4.32 -2.57 -10.56
CA LEU A 121 4.79 -2.81 -9.20
C LEU A 121 5.47 -4.18 -9.04
N ARG A 122 5.19 -5.16 -9.91
CA ARG A 122 5.87 -6.47 -9.90
C ARG A 122 7.36 -6.42 -10.24
N ARG A 123 7.89 -5.24 -10.62
CA ARG A 123 9.34 -5.00 -10.77
C ARG A 123 10.01 -4.57 -9.47
N LEU A 124 9.23 -4.29 -8.43
CA LEU A 124 9.70 -3.80 -7.14
C LEU A 124 9.87 -4.96 -6.16
N SER A 125 11.04 -5.03 -5.54
CA SER A 125 11.40 -6.15 -4.66
C SER A 125 10.44 -6.29 -3.46
N ALA A 126 10.02 -5.18 -2.85
CA ALA A 126 9.11 -5.21 -1.71
C ALA A 126 7.70 -5.62 -2.11
N PHE A 127 7.25 -5.19 -3.30
CA PHE A 127 5.94 -5.59 -3.82
C PHE A 127 5.91 -7.08 -4.19
N MET A 128 6.98 -7.61 -4.80
CA MET A 128 7.10 -9.04 -5.07
C MET A 128 7.04 -9.88 -3.78
N ALA A 129 7.74 -9.44 -2.73
CA ALA A 129 7.70 -10.10 -1.42
C ALA A 129 6.29 -10.07 -0.81
N PHE A 130 5.61 -8.93 -0.88
CA PHE A 130 4.21 -8.80 -0.47
C PHE A 130 3.29 -9.73 -1.27
N GLU A 131 3.39 -9.75 -2.60
CA GLU A 131 2.55 -10.56 -3.47
C GLU A 131 2.77 -12.07 -3.23
N LYS A 132 4.00 -12.49 -2.92
CA LYS A 132 4.32 -13.87 -2.50
C LYS A 132 3.60 -14.23 -1.19
N ASN A 133 3.71 -13.38 -0.18
CA ASN A 133 3.05 -13.60 1.12
C ASN A 133 1.53 -13.62 0.99
N LEU A 134 0.98 -12.74 0.16
CA LEU A 134 -0.45 -12.68 -0.14
C LEU A 134 -0.96 -14.00 -0.76
N ARG A 135 -0.24 -14.55 -1.75
CA ARG A 135 -0.60 -15.84 -2.36
C ARG A 135 -0.60 -16.99 -1.35
N GLN A 136 0.38 -17.03 -0.45
CA GLN A 136 0.46 -18.06 0.58
C GLN A 136 -0.74 -18.00 1.53
N VAL A 137 -1.11 -16.80 1.99
CA VAL A 137 -2.26 -16.63 2.88
C VAL A 137 -3.58 -16.96 2.19
N ILE A 138 -3.77 -16.56 0.93
CA ILE A 138 -4.96 -16.92 0.15
C ILE A 138 -5.11 -18.43 0.01
N HIS A 139 -4.00 -19.15 -0.20
CA HIS A 139 -4.01 -20.61 -0.28
C HIS A 139 -4.46 -21.23 1.05
N VAL A 140 -3.88 -20.80 2.17
CA VAL A 140 -4.27 -21.25 3.53
C VAL A 140 -5.74 -20.97 3.82
N VAL A 141 -6.25 -19.78 3.48
CA VAL A 141 -7.67 -19.43 3.66
C VAL A 141 -8.55 -20.33 2.80
N SER A 142 -8.18 -20.52 1.54
CA SER A 142 -8.96 -21.32 0.58
C SER A 142 -9.03 -22.79 1.00
N ASP A 143 -7.93 -23.35 1.51
CA ASP A 143 -7.91 -24.72 2.00
C ASP A 143 -8.63 -24.86 3.35
N GLY A 144 -8.46 -23.91 4.27
CA GLY A 144 -9.20 -23.88 5.54
C GLY A 144 -10.73 -23.82 5.37
N VAL A 145 -11.22 -23.12 4.35
CA VAL A 145 -12.65 -23.10 3.99
C VAL A 145 -13.12 -24.48 3.50
N LYS A 146 -12.32 -25.17 2.68
CA LYS A 146 -12.65 -26.52 2.20
C LYS A 146 -12.77 -27.52 3.35
N TYR A 147 -11.84 -27.46 4.32
CA TYR A 147 -11.85 -28.40 5.45
C TYR A 147 -12.97 -28.11 6.46
N ARG A 148 -13.33 -26.83 6.70
CA ARG A 148 -14.48 -26.50 7.59
C ARG A 148 -15.80 -27.09 7.09
N HIS A 149 -16.03 -27.07 5.76
CA HIS A 149 -17.24 -27.64 5.18
C HIS A 149 -17.30 -29.17 5.35
N ILE A 150 -16.14 -29.86 5.29
CA ILE A 150 -16.05 -31.29 5.55
C ILE A 150 -16.30 -31.60 7.03
N THR A 151 -15.74 -30.81 7.94
CA THR A 151 -15.95 -31.01 9.39
C THR A 151 -17.40 -30.78 9.79
N GLU A 152 -18.05 -29.72 9.28
CA GLU A 152 -19.48 -29.47 9.51
C GLU A 152 -20.37 -30.59 8.95
N LEU A 153 -20.04 -31.14 7.78
CA LEU A 153 -20.77 -32.28 7.20
C LEU A 153 -20.57 -33.59 8.00
N ILE A 154 -19.38 -33.82 8.56
CA ILE A 154 -19.11 -34.98 9.43
C ILE A 154 -19.82 -34.82 10.79
N GLU A 155 -19.85 -33.61 11.36
CA GLU A 155 -20.57 -33.33 12.61
C GLU A 155 -22.09 -33.48 12.44
N LEU A 156 -22.66 -33.04 11.31
CA LEU A 156 -24.08 -33.21 10.99
C LEU A 156 -24.47 -34.66 10.64
N SER A 157 -23.52 -35.48 10.14
CA SER A 157 -23.78 -36.89 9.81
C SER A 157 -23.63 -37.85 10.99
N ASN A 158 -23.13 -37.36 12.13
CA ASN A 158 -22.99 -38.12 13.38
C ASN A 158 -24.04 -37.74 14.44
N CYS A 159 -25.09 -37.00 14.06
CA CYS A 159 -26.28 -36.71 14.86
C CYS A 159 -27.50 -37.51 14.40
#